data_AF-A0A521FTR7-F1
#
_entry.id   AF-A0A521FTR7-F1
#
_cell.length_a   1.000
_cell.length_b   1.000
_cell.length_c   1.000
_cell.angle_alpha   90.00
_cell.angle_beta   90.00
_cell.angle_gamma   90.00
#
_symmetry.space_group_name_H-M   'P 1'
#
loop_
_entity.id
_entity.type
_entity.pdbx_description
1 polymer ?
#
loop_
_entity_poly.entity_id
_entity_poly.type
_entity_poly.pdbx_seq_one_letter_code
_entity_poly.pdbx_strand_id
1 'polypeptide(L)'
;MTSQFTSFPSIETFAHAVHNQNKRVLTAGVHPVLYGLKIKLHGTNAAVRIDKNGEITAQSRKRDLTLDFDNYNFCEWVEENRAYFESLAGAEDIIIYGEWAGPGVQDTDAINKIDRKMFFPFAVQKDGKLFTDTYIVEAAFDTYLPRPDTIHILPHLAYIEVDFGRVQSIQDAVDEVNEIVEQIAIRDPYVFAKFGIEDAGEGVVGCPIYESGVTRQEFGELSFKAKTQHHRGRKAKAAASGRFELTEDARQMALSYITEARLNQGLNEGLNGELDIRRTGDFLKWMGGDIKKESATELEEAGIEWKQIAGVVSRLSAEWYKDQIAKAA
;
A
#
# COMPACT_ATOMS: atom_id res chain seq x y z
N MET A 1 14.28 -12.35 27.78
CA MET A 1 13.55 -13.03 26.67
C MET A 1 13.73 -12.12 25.49
N THR A 2 14.34 -12.60 24.41
CA THR A 2 14.51 -11.82 23.17
C THR A 2 13.15 -11.31 22.68
N SER A 3 13.11 -10.09 22.14
CA SER A 3 11.90 -9.52 21.57
C SER A 3 11.25 -10.49 20.56
N GLN A 4 9.93 -10.43 20.37
CA GLN A 4 9.21 -11.34 19.46
C GLN A 4 9.30 -10.88 18.00
N PHE A 5 9.63 -11.81 17.08
CA PHE A 5 9.73 -11.48 15.66
C PHE A 5 8.43 -10.85 15.17
N THR A 6 8.57 -9.69 14.52
CA THR A 6 7.43 -8.95 14.02
C THR A 6 7.78 -8.38 12.64
N SER A 7 7.13 -8.88 11.59
CA SER A 7 7.36 -8.41 10.23
C SER A 7 6.81 -7.00 10.02
N PHE A 8 7.32 -6.24 9.04
CA PHE A 8 6.67 -4.98 8.65
C PHE A 8 5.34 -5.29 7.92
N PRO A 9 4.24 -4.53 8.17
CA PRO A 9 2.98 -4.74 7.46
C PRO A 9 3.15 -4.72 5.94
N SER A 10 2.33 -5.49 5.23
CA SER A 10 2.25 -5.38 3.77
C SER A 10 1.60 -4.07 3.36
N ILE A 11 2.11 -3.49 2.28
CA ILE A 11 1.59 -2.26 1.69
C ILE A 11 1.01 -2.60 0.32
N GLU A 12 -0.22 -2.17 0.08
CA GLU A 12 -0.93 -2.42 -1.18
C GLU A 12 -0.97 -1.16 -2.07
N THR A 13 -1.63 -1.23 -3.22
CA THR A 13 -1.76 -0.07 -4.13
C THR A 13 -2.74 0.97 -3.60
N PHE A 14 -2.71 2.19 -4.14
CA PHE A 14 -3.65 3.26 -3.77
C PHE A 14 -5.13 2.85 -3.91
N ALA A 15 -5.47 2.06 -4.94
CA ALA A 15 -6.81 1.50 -5.13
C ALA A 15 -7.28 0.65 -3.94
N HIS A 16 -6.38 -0.08 -3.28
CA HIS A 16 -6.72 -0.86 -2.09
C HIS A 16 -7.00 0.06 -0.89
N ALA A 17 -6.21 1.11 -0.71
CA ALA A 17 -6.46 2.11 0.33
C ALA A 17 -7.85 2.76 0.13
N VAL A 18 -8.18 3.19 -1.10
CA VAL A 18 -9.52 3.70 -1.44
C VAL A 18 -10.62 2.67 -1.13
N HIS A 19 -10.43 1.41 -1.52
CA HIS A 19 -11.41 0.35 -1.26
C HIS A 19 -11.64 0.11 0.24
N ASN A 20 -10.56 0.07 1.03
CA ASN A 20 -10.64 -0.12 2.48
C ASN A 20 -11.30 1.07 3.16
N GLN A 21 -10.96 2.30 2.74
CA GLN A 21 -11.57 3.50 3.31
C GLN A 21 -13.02 3.68 2.91
N ASN A 22 -13.44 3.29 1.71
CA ASN A 22 -14.86 3.28 1.35
C ASN A 22 -15.68 2.39 2.29
N LYS A 23 -15.14 1.26 2.78
CA LYS A 23 -15.81 0.44 3.80
C LYS A 23 -15.90 1.17 5.15
N ARG A 24 -14.84 1.86 5.57
CA ARG A 24 -14.79 2.62 6.84
C ARG A 24 -15.69 3.85 6.83
N VAL A 25 -15.74 4.59 5.72
CA VAL A 25 -16.62 5.75 5.50
C VAL A 25 -18.09 5.36 5.71
N LEU A 26 -18.49 4.17 5.26
CA LEU A 26 -19.84 3.64 5.46
C LEU A 26 -20.16 3.31 6.93
N THR A 27 -19.16 3.14 7.80
CA THR A 27 -19.33 2.64 9.16
C THR A 27 -18.98 3.63 10.28
N ALA A 28 -18.10 4.61 10.05
CA ALA A 28 -17.49 5.40 11.13
C ALA A 28 -17.37 6.91 10.88
N GLY A 29 -17.83 7.42 9.72
CA GLY A 29 -17.68 8.84 9.36
C GLY A 29 -16.35 9.17 8.69
N VAL A 30 -16.28 10.35 8.06
CA VAL A 30 -15.16 10.80 7.22
C VAL A 30 -14.18 11.64 8.04
N HIS A 31 -12.89 11.34 7.94
CA HIS A 31 -11.84 12.31 8.17
C HIS A 31 -10.87 12.27 7.00
N PRO A 32 -10.51 13.42 6.40
CA PRO A 32 -9.37 13.49 5.50
C PRO A 32 -8.15 12.85 6.16
N VAL A 33 -7.41 12.06 5.40
CA VAL A 33 -6.18 11.43 5.87
C VAL A 33 -5.01 12.20 5.26
N LEU A 34 -4.17 12.76 6.13
CA LEU A 34 -2.88 13.33 5.73
C LEU A 34 -1.88 12.18 5.53
N TYR A 35 -1.23 12.17 4.37
CA TYR A 35 -0.18 11.23 4.03
C TYR A 35 1.15 11.96 3.90
N GLY A 36 2.19 11.42 4.53
CA GLY A 36 3.57 11.72 4.19
C GLY A 36 4.06 10.74 3.14
N LEU A 37 4.47 11.24 1.97
CA LEU A 37 5.02 10.41 0.91
C LEU A 37 6.52 10.23 1.14
N LYS A 38 7.00 9.00 1.27
CA LYS A 38 8.43 8.67 1.32
C LYS A 38 8.85 8.04 0.00
N ILE A 39 10.11 8.28 -0.40
CA ILE A 39 10.69 7.54 -1.53
C ILE A 39 10.62 6.04 -1.24
N LYS A 40 10.29 5.24 -2.26
CA LYS A 40 10.42 3.79 -2.18
C LYS A 40 11.79 3.42 -2.73
N LEU A 41 12.70 3.03 -1.85
CA LEU A 41 14.01 2.52 -2.25
C LEU A 41 13.91 1.05 -2.67
N HIS A 42 14.66 0.68 -3.71
CA HIS A 42 14.76 -0.69 -4.20
C HIS A 42 15.96 -1.40 -3.57
N GLY A 43 15.76 -1.92 -2.36
CA GLY A 43 16.75 -2.70 -1.62
C GLY A 43 16.15 -4.01 -1.12
N THR A 44 16.39 -4.31 0.16
CA THR A 44 15.75 -5.40 0.89
C THR A 44 15.21 -4.88 2.22
N ASN A 45 14.01 -5.30 2.58
CA ASN A 45 13.43 -4.93 3.87
C ASN A 45 14.26 -5.53 5.01
N ALA A 46 14.61 -4.68 5.96
CA ALA A 46 15.41 -5.01 7.12
C ALA A 46 14.87 -4.32 8.37
N ALA A 47 15.12 -4.88 9.54
CA ALA A 47 14.84 -4.19 10.79
C ALA A 47 15.81 -4.58 11.89
N VAL A 48 16.00 -3.66 12.84
CA VAL A 48 16.73 -3.88 14.08
C VAL A 48 15.72 -3.87 15.22
N ARG A 49 15.71 -4.94 16.00
CA ARG A 49 14.87 -5.05 17.19
C ARG A 49 15.74 -4.89 18.42
N ILE A 50 15.32 -3.99 19.29
CA ILE A 50 16.01 -3.63 20.54
C ILE A 50 15.03 -3.97 21.65
N ASP A 51 15.36 -4.98 22.46
CA ASP A 51 14.55 -5.28 23.64
C ASP A 51 14.87 -4.31 24.78
N LYS A 52 13.97 -4.22 25.77
CA LYS A 52 14.16 -3.37 26.96
C LYS A 52 15.36 -3.74 27.85
N ASN A 53 16.00 -4.89 27.62
CA ASN A 53 17.21 -5.32 28.32
C ASN A 53 18.49 -4.97 27.52
N GLY A 54 18.35 -4.40 26.32
CA GLY A 54 19.44 -4.07 25.42
C GLY A 54 19.79 -5.16 24.41
N GLU A 55 19.05 -6.27 24.34
CA GLU A 55 19.33 -7.32 23.34
C GLU A 55 18.96 -6.85 21.93
N ILE A 56 19.91 -7.00 21.02
CA ILE A 56 19.79 -6.58 19.62
C ILE A 56 19.55 -7.80 18.73
N THR A 57 18.53 -7.75 17.89
CA THR A 57 18.25 -8.77 16.88
C THR A 57 18.03 -8.14 15.51
N ALA A 58 18.87 -8.50 14.55
CA ALA A 58 18.66 -8.19 13.14
C ALA A 58 17.58 -9.09 12.54
N GLN A 59 16.71 -8.54 11.71
CA GLN A 59 15.70 -9.31 10.98
C GLN A 59 15.58 -8.86 9.53
N SER A 60 15.17 -9.80 8.68
CA SER A 60 14.62 -9.55 7.35
C SER A 60 13.09 -9.39 7.43
N ARG A 61 12.44 -9.24 6.27
CA ARG A 61 10.97 -9.30 6.17
C ARG A 61 10.34 -10.56 6.78
N LYS A 62 11.03 -11.70 6.74
CA LYS A 62 10.43 -13.03 6.96
C LYS A 62 11.00 -13.79 8.16
N ARG A 63 12.17 -13.40 8.67
CA ARG A 63 12.87 -14.14 9.71
C ARG A 63 13.91 -13.29 10.43
N ASP A 64 14.28 -13.75 11.61
CA ASP A 64 15.49 -13.33 12.30
C ASP A 64 16.72 -13.75 11.50
N LEU A 65 17.75 -12.93 11.59
CA LEU A 65 19.02 -13.14 10.91
C LEU A 65 20.07 -13.58 11.92
N THR A 66 21.04 -14.31 11.41
CA THR A 66 22.29 -14.64 12.08
C THR A 66 23.42 -14.42 11.09
N LEU A 67 24.67 -14.45 11.55
CA LEU A 67 25.83 -14.37 10.66
C LEU A 67 25.86 -15.51 9.62
N ASP A 68 25.36 -16.70 9.97
CA ASP A 68 25.23 -17.83 9.05
C ASP A 68 24.06 -17.69 8.06
N PHE A 69 23.03 -16.91 8.43
CA PHE A 69 21.81 -16.71 7.64
C PHE A 69 21.52 -15.22 7.43
N ASP A 70 22.53 -14.51 6.91
CA ASP A 70 22.48 -13.07 6.68
C ASP A 70 21.54 -12.69 5.50
N ASN A 71 21.28 -11.38 5.37
CA ASN A 71 20.58 -10.70 4.30
C ASN A 71 21.50 -9.61 3.72
N TYR A 72 22.43 -10.01 2.85
CA TYR A 72 23.39 -9.10 2.19
C TYR A 72 24.31 -8.32 3.16
N ASN A 73 24.84 -8.99 4.18
CA ASN A 73 25.69 -8.42 5.25
C ASN A 73 24.97 -7.42 6.16
N PHE A 74 23.63 -7.44 6.19
CA PHE A 74 22.89 -6.62 7.13
C PHE A 74 23.07 -7.11 8.57
N CYS A 75 23.08 -8.43 8.83
CA CYS A 75 23.29 -8.94 10.18
C CYS A 75 24.69 -8.60 10.67
N GLU A 76 25.70 -8.84 9.85
CA GLU A 76 27.09 -8.43 10.11
C GLU A 76 27.19 -6.93 10.42
N TRP A 77 26.59 -6.06 9.60
CA TRP A 77 26.57 -4.61 9.84
C TRP A 77 25.87 -4.23 11.16
N VAL A 78 24.79 -4.91 11.53
CA VAL A 78 24.14 -4.69 12.84
C VAL A 78 25.07 -5.09 13.99
N GLU A 79 25.81 -6.19 13.87
CA GLU A 79 26.80 -6.60 14.88
C GLU A 79 27.94 -5.58 15.02
N GLU A 80 28.46 -5.05 13.90
CA GLU A 80 29.48 -4.00 13.91
C GLU A 80 29.00 -2.72 14.60
N ASN A 81 27.69 -2.43 14.52
CA ASN A 81 27.06 -1.25 15.10
C ASN A 81 26.29 -1.57 16.40
N ARG A 82 26.52 -2.75 17.00
CA ARG A 82 25.76 -3.24 18.16
C ARG A 82 25.72 -2.25 19.31
N ALA A 83 26.86 -1.69 19.70
CA ALA A 83 26.94 -0.72 20.80
C ALA A 83 26.08 0.54 20.56
N TYR A 84 25.96 0.98 19.30
CA TYR A 84 25.07 2.10 18.96
C TYR A 84 23.61 1.70 19.18
N PHE A 85 23.17 0.54 18.70
CA PHE A 85 21.80 0.08 18.90
C PHE A 85 21.47 -0.24 20.37
N GLU A 86 22.42 -0.78 21.12
CA GLU A 86 22.29 -0.98 22.58
C GLU A 86 22.08 0.34 23.31
N SER A 87 22.73 1.42 22.85
CA SER A 87 22.55 2.76 23.42
C SER A 87 21.18 3.40 23.13
N LEU A 88 20.38 2.80 22.25
CA LEU A 88 18.99 3.19 21.97
C LEU A 88 17.98 2.43 22.85
N ALA A 89 18.43 1.46 23.65
CA ALA A 89 17.56 0.70 24.52
C ALA A 89 16.87 1.61 25.55
N GLY A 90 15.56 1.43 25.70
CA GLY A 90 14.72 2.19 26.62
C GLY A 90 13.92 1.30 27.55
N ALA A 91 12.86 1.85 28.13
CA ALA A 91 11.97 1.10 29.02
C ALA A 91 11.11 0.02 28.30
N GLU A 92 11.03 0.11 26.98
CA GLU A 92 10.13 -0.66 26.11
C GLU A 92 10.90 -1.28 24.95
N ASP A 93 10.34 -2.34 24.37
CA ASP A 93 10.88 -2.96 23.16
C ASP A 93 10.60 -2.05 21.94
N ILE A 94 11.63 -1.83 21.13
CA ILE A 94 11.57 -1.00 19.93
C ILE A 94 11.94 -1.84 18.71
N ILE A 95 11.19 -1.66 17.61
CA ILE A 95 11.53 -2.21 16.30
C ILE A 95 11.73 -1.07 15.32
N ILE A 96 12.93 -0.96 14.77
CA ILE A 96 13.31 0.02 13.77
C ILE A 96 13.25 -0.66 12.41
N TYR A 97 12.26 -0.34 11.60
CA TYR A 97 12.13 -0.84 10.24
C TYR A 97 12.77 0.12 9.23
N GLY A 98 13.47 -0.45 8.26
CA GLY A 98 14.10 0.30 7.19
C GLY A 98 14.32 -0.53 5.94
N GLU A 99 14.91 0.13 4.95
CA GLU A 99 15.44 -0.52 3.77
C GLU A 99 16.95 -0.67 3.92
N TRP A 100 17.47 -1.88 3.77
CA TRP A 100 18.90 -2.09 3.54
C TRP A 100 19.15 -2.00 2.04
N ALA A 101 19.95 -1.03 1.60
CA ALA A 101 20.11 -0.75 0.18
C ALA A 101 21.54 -0.31 -0.16
N GLY A 102 21.93 -0.51 -1.41
CA GLY A 102 23.26 -0.19 -1.94
C GLY A 102 23.76 -1.24 -2.93
N PRO A 103 25.06 -1.22 -3.25
CA PRO A 103 25.66 -2.14 -4.22
C PRO A 103 25.46 -3.61 -3.83
N GLY A 104 25.01 -4.42 -4.78
CA GLY A 104 24.86 -5.88 -4.64
C GLY A 104 23.66 -6.32 -3.80
N VAL A 105 22.74 -5.41 -3.45
CA VAL A 105 21.45 -5.77 -2.81
C VAL A 105 20.34 -5.95 -3.86
N GLN A 106 20.26 -5.02 -4.81
CA GLN A 106 19.46 -5.06 -6.04
C GLN A 106 20.27 -4.35 -7.15
N ASP A 107 19.76 -4.33 -8.38
CA ASP A 107 20.59 -4.04 -9.56
C ASP A 107 20.12 -2.87 -10.47
N THR A 108 18.97 -2.24 -10.21
CA THR A 108 18.28 -1.44 -11.26
C THR A 108 18.18 0.06 -11.01
N ASP A 109 18.27 0.53 -9.76
CA ASP A 109 17.85 1.90 -9.40
C ASP A 109 19.02 2.74 -8.88
N ALA A 110 18.82 4.05 -8.80
CA ALA A 110 19.80 5.02 -8.31
C ALA A 110 20.42 4.59 -6.97
N ILE A 111 19.62 4.05 -6.06
CA ILE A 111 20.07 3.60 -4.75
C ILE A 111 21.09 2.47 -4.81
N ASN A 112 21.12 1.67 -5.88
CA ASN A 112 22.08 0.59 -6.04
C ASN A 112 23.47 1.08 -6.48
N LYS A 113 23.59 2.36 -6.85
CA LYS A 113 24.82 3.00 -7.34
C LYS A 113 25.55 3.84 -6.29
N ILE A 114 25.06 3.91 -5.05
CA ILE A 114 25.77 4.55 -3.94
C ILE A 114 27.07 3.81 -3.62
N ASP A 115 27.96 4.41 -2.85
CA ASP A 115 29.33 3.90 -2.63
C ASP A 115 29.38 2.62 -1.78
N ARG A 116 28.41 2.43 -0.87
CA ARG A 116 28.33 1.27 0.04
C ARG A 116 26.89 0.99 0.46
N LYS A 117 26.66 -0.19 1.06
CA LYS A 117 25.35 -0.53 1.62
C LYS A 117 25.07 0.33 2.86
N MET A 118 23.85 0.83 2.96
CA MET A 118 23.39 1.71 4.03
C MET A 118 21.99 1.29 4.48
N PHE A 119 21.64 1.64 5.72
CA PHE A 119 20.34 1.41 6.30
C PHE A 119 19.51 2.69 6.23
N PHE A 120 18.30 2.58 5.69
CA PHE A 120 17.36 3.69 5.49
C PHE A 120 16.09 3.47 6.32
N PRO A 121 16.08 3.86 7.61
CA PRO A 121 14.92 3.73 8.48
C PRO A 121 13.72 4.53 7.93
N PHE A 122 12.55 3.89 7.91
CA PHE A 122 11.30 4.52 7.46
C PHE A 122 10.16 4.39 8.47
N ALA A 123 10.28 3.54 9.49
CA ALA A 123 9.27 3.37 10.53
C ALA A 123 9.86 2.84 11.84
N VAL A 124 9.19 3.16 12.94
CA VAL A 124 9.50 2.64 14.27
C VAL A 124 8.24 2.06 14.88
N GLN A 125 8.33 0.90 15.51
CA GLN A 125 7.24 0.33 16.30
C GLN A 125 7.66 0.26 17.77
N LYS A 126 6.82 0.85 18.63
CA LYS A 126 6.92 0.81 20.09
C LYS A 126 5.51 0.87 20.69
N ASP A 127 5.28 0.27 21.85
CA ASP A 127 3.96 0.20 22.50
C ASP A 127 2.80 -0.31 21.63
N GLY A 128 3.10 -1.26 20.73
CA GLY A 128 2.12 -1.79 19.79
C GLY A 128 1.65 -0.78 18.72
N LYS A 129 2.26 0.40 18.67
CA LYS A 129 2.00 1.45 17.68
C LYS A 129 3.15 1.54 16.69
N LEU A 130 2.79 1.81 15.44
CA LEU A 130 3.70 2.03 14.33
C LEU A 130 3.70 3.52 13.99
N PHE A 131 4.91 4.09 13.96
CA PHE A 131 5.18 5.48 13.64
C PHE A 131 5.97 5.55 12.35
N THR A 132 5.54 6.39 11.43
CA THR A 132 6.22 6.62 10.13
C THR A 132 6.57 8.08 9.92
N ASP A 133 6.13 8.97 10.81
CA ASP A 133 6.51 10.36 10.76
C ASP A 133 8.02 10.53 10.92
N THR A 134 8.62 11.34 10.05
CA THR A 134 10.07 11.49 9.99
C THR A 134 10.64 12.00 11.30
N TYR A 135 9.98 12.94 11.98
CA TYR A 135 10.47 13.48 13.25
C TYR A 135 10.43 12.44 14.36
N ILE A 136 9.38 11.61 14.39
CA ILE A 136 9.27 10.53 15.38
C ILE A 136 10.30 9.43 15.12
N VAL A 137 10.51 9.07 13.85
CA VAL A 137 11.56 8.11 13.47
C VAL A 137 12.94 8.67 13.82
N GLU A 138 13.21 9.95 13.54
CA GLU A 138 14.46 10.64 13.90
C GLU A 138 14.72 10.59 15.41
N ALA A 139 13.71 10.88 16.22
CA ALA A 139 13.79 10.86 17.68
C ALA A 139 14.10 9.46 18.25
N ALA A 140 13.76 8.38 17.53
CA ALA A 140 14.09 7.01 17.97
C ALA A 140 15.59 6.67 17.85
N PHE A 141 16.38 7.54 17.22
CA PHE A 141 17.83 7.41 17.09
C PHE A 141 18.59 8.43 17.97
N ASP A 142 17.89 9.13 18.87
CA ASP A 142 18.49 10.09 19.79
C ASP A 142 19.18 9.36 20.95
N THR A 143 20.51 9.51 21.03
CA THR A 143 21.36 8.90 22.06
C THR A 143 22.68 9.66 22.18
N TYR A 144 23.46 9.30 23.19
CA TYR A 144 24.76 9.92 23.47
C TYR A 144 25.85 9.49 22.48
N LEU A 145 25.67 8.36 21.78
CA LEU A 145 26.60 7.90 20.75
C LEU A 145 26.30 8.56 19.40
N PRO A 146 27.34 8.94 18.63
CA PRO A 146 27.13 9.47 17.29
C PRO A 146 26.50 8.40 16.40
N ARG A 147 25.47 8.80 15.64
CA ARG A 147 24.83 7.91 14.66
C ARG A 147 25.84 7.50 13.59
N PRO A 148 25.95 6.20 13.25
CA PRO A 148 26.75 5.75 12.11
C PRO A 148 26.35 6.48 10.83
N ASP A 149 27.34 6.88 10.03
CA ASP A 149 27.12 7.58 8.76
C ASP A 149 26.39 6.70 7.72
N THR A 150 26.37 5.39 7.91
CA THR A 150 25.59 4.42 7.13
C THR A 150 24.11 4.35 7.51
N ILE A 151 23.63 5.18 8.46
CA ILE A 151 22.20 5.27 8.81
C ILE A 151 21.64 6.60 8.31
N HIS A 152 20.65 6.51 7.42
CA HIS A 152 20.00 7.68 6.84
C HIS A 152 18.48 7.57 6.91
N ILE A 153 17.88 8.32 7.82
CA ILE A 153 16.43 8.30 8.03
C ILE A 153 15.73 8.88 6.80
N LEU A 154 14.75 8.13 6.30
CA LEU A 154 14.10 8.45 5.04
C LEU A 154 13.08 9.58 5.25
N PRO A 155 13.26 10.74 4.60
CA PRO A 155 12.39 11.89 4.81
C PRO A 155 11.05 11.71 4.09
N HIS A 156 10.06 12.51 4.49
CA HIS A 156 8.92 12.77 3.61
C HIS A 156 9.35 13.69 2.47
N LEU A 157 9.03 13.30 1.24
CA LEU A 157 9.25 14.09 0.03
C LEU A 157 8.15 15.12 -0.19
N ALA A 158 6.91 14.73 0.12
CA ALA A 158 5.71 15.52 -0.11
C ALA A 158 4.63 15.09 0.88
N TYR A 159 3.59 15.91 0.98
CA TYR A 159 2.42 15.64 1.80
C TYR A 159 1.17 15.79 0.94
N ILE A 160 0.26 14.83 1.02
CA ILE A 160 -1.03 14.87 0.33
C ILE A 160 -2.15 14.62 1.33
N GLU A 161 -3.28 15.30 1.16
CA GLU A 161 -4.47 15.07 1.95
C GLU A 161 -5.55 14.39 1.10
N VAL A 162 -6.08 13.26 1.56
CA VAL A 162 -7.10 12.51 0.83
C VAL A 162 -8.37 12.45 1.66
N ASP A 163 -9.41 13.11 1.17
CA ASP A 163 -10.78 12.93 1.64
C ASP A 163 -11.46 11.81 0.84
N PHE A 164 -11.48 10.61 1.42
CA PHE A 164 -12.09 9.43 0.81
C PHE A 164 -13.63 9.54 0.67
N GLY A 165 -14.27 10.52 1.30
CA GLY A 165 -15.68 10.84 1.10
C GLY A 165 -15.93 11.69 -0.16
N ARG A 166 -14.89 12.26 -0.79
CA ARG A 166 -15.00 13.16 -1.95
C ARG A 166 -14.27 12.58 -3.16
N VAL A 167 -15.03 12.20 -4.18
CA VAL A 167 -14.50 11.65 -5.46
C VAL A 167 -13.41 12.55 -6.06
N GLN A 168 -13.61 13.87 -6.05
CA GLN A 168 -12.63 14.81 -6.59
C GLN A 168 -11.31 14.76 -5.81
N SER A 169 -11.34 14.69 -4.48
CA SER A 169 -10.12 14.60 -3.66
C SER A 169 -9.34 13.32 -3.93
N ILE A 170 -10.03 12.20 -4.17
CA ILE A 170 -9.39 10.96 -4.59
C ILE A 170 -8.71 11.12 -5.95
N GLN A 171 -9.36 11.81 -6.90
CA GLN A 171 -8.79 12.05 -8.23
C GLN A 171 -7.57 12.98 -8.16
N ASP A 172 -7.65 14.07 -7.39
CA ASP A 172 -6.55 15.01 -7.19
C ASP A 172 -5.32 14.28 -6.61
N ALA A 173 -5.53 13.41 -5.60
CA ALA A 173 -4.48 12.59 -5.03
C ALA A 173 -3.89 11.57 -6.02
N VAL A 174 -4.70 10.99 -6.90
CA VAL A 174 -4.22 10.10 -7.97
C VAL A 174 -3.32 10.85 -8.94
N ASP A 175 -3.74 12.04 -9.36
CA ASP A 175 -3.01 12.86 -10.32
C ASP A 175 -1.67 13.31 -9.74
N GLU A 176 -1.68 13.81 -8.49
CA GLU A 176 -0.47 14.23 -7.77
C GLU A 176 0.51 13.07 -7.55
N VAL A 177 0.04 11.90 -7.10
CA VAL A 177 0.91 10.72 -6.91
C VAL A 177 1.49 10.24 -8.24
N ASN A 178 0.72 10.28 -9.33
CA ASN A 178 1.24 9.90 -10.65
C ASN A 178 2.32 10.86 -11.13
N GLU A 179 2.12 12.18 -11.00
CA GLU A 179 3.12 13.18 -11.36
C GLU A 179 4.43 12.98 -10.59
N ILE A 180 4.35 12.75 -9.28
CA ILE A 180 5.52 12.46 -8.43
C ILE A 180 6.26 11.21 -8.92
N VAL A 181 5.53 10.13 -9.24
CA VAL A 181 6.14 8.88 -9.70
C VAL A 181 6.76 9.04 -11.10
N GLU A 182 6.18 9.85 -11.98
CA GLU A 182 6.78 10.17 -13.28
C GLU A 182 8.11 10.91 -13.13
N GLN A 183 8.22 11.84 -12.19
CA GLN A 183 9.49 12.50 -11.89
C GLN A 183 10.53 11.50 -11.33
N ILE A 184 10.12 10.59 -10.44
CA ILE A 184 11.00 9.55 -9.89
C ILE A 184 11.49 8.57 -10.96
N ALA A 185 10.67 8.30 -11.99
CA ALA A 185 11.06 7.45 -13.12
C ALA A 185 12.17 8.07 -13.97
N ILE A 186 12.35 9.39 -13.90
CA ILE A 186 13.45 10.11 -14.54
C ILE A 186 14.65 10.17 -13.59
N ARG A 187 14.39 10.58 -12.33
CA ARG A 187 15.43 10.75 -11.32
C ARG A 187 14.88 10.60 -9.90
N ASP A 188 15.47 9.71 -9.10
CA ASP A 188 15.17 9.62 -7.67
C ASP A 188 15.59 10.92 -6.95
N PRO A 189 14.64 11.72 -6.42
CA PRO A 189 14.94 13.02 -5.84
C PRO A 189 15.74 12.92 -4.54
N TYR A 190 15.52 11.87 -3.75
CA TYR A 190 16.24 11.68 -2.49
C TYR A 190 17.67 11.25 -2.76
N VAL A 191 17.87 10.24 -3.61
CA VAL A 191 19.20 9.72 -3.90
C VAL A 191 20.04 10.78 -4.61
N PHE A 192 19.45 11.56 -5.52
CA PHE A 192 20.15 12.68 -6.16
C PHE A 192 20.56 13.75 -5.13
N ALA A 193 19.63 14.21 -4.28
CA ALA A 193 19.93 15.25 -3.30
C ALA A 193 20.97 14.80 -2.27
N LYS A 194 20.96 13.51 -1.88
CA LYS A 194 21.83 12.97 -0.83
C LYS A 194 23.19 12.51 -1.34
N PHE A 195 23.25 11.90 -2.52
CA PHE A 195 24.44 11.21 -3.04
C PHE A 195 24.91 11.73 -4.41
N GLY A 196 24.17 12.65 -5.04
CA GLY A 196 24.52 13.22 -6.35
C GLY A 196 24.36 12.25 -7.53
N ILE A 197 23.64 11.14 -7.33
CA ILE A 197 23.42 10.13 -8.38
C ILE A 197 22.16 10.48 -9.15
N GLU A 198 22.33 10.68 -10.46
CA GLU A 198 21.24 10.97 -11.39
C GLU A 198 20.81 9.68 -12.10
N ASP A 199 19.80 9.03 -11.54
CA ASP A 199 19.20 7.83 -12.11
C ASP A 199 17.78 7.62 -11.56
N ALA A 200 17.01 6.74 -12.19
CA ALA A 200 15.62 6.45 -11.82
C ALA A 200 15.48 5.77 -10.45
N GLY A 201 14.33 5.96 -9.81
CA GLY A 201 13.94 5.29 -8.56
C GLY A 201 12.70 4.38 -8.70
N GLU A 202 12.33 3.74 -7.59
CA GLU A 202 11.26 2.72 -7.62
C GLU A 202 9.85 3.32 -7.59
N GLY A 203 9.67 4.43 -6.86
CA GLY A 203 8.39 5.09 -6.67
C GLY A 203 8.25 5.68 -5.26
N VAL A 204 7.03 5.67 -4.71
CA VAL A 204 6.72 6.22 -3.39
C VAL A 204 5.87 5.27 -2.54
N VAL A 205 5.98 5.45 -1.22
CA VAL A 205 5.06 4.90 -0.23
C VAL A 205 4.31 6.06 0.43
N GLY A 206 2.98 6.03 0.39
CA GLY A 206 2.13 6.93 1.15
C GLY A 206 1.89 6.38 2.54
N CYS A 207 2.41 7.08 3.55
CA CYS A 207 2.29 6.72 4.96
C CYS A 207 1.27 7.64 5.65
N PRO A 208 0.24 7.11 6.32
CA PRO A 208 -0.70 7.95 7.06
C PRO A 208 -0.01 8.62 8.25
N ILE A 209 -0.26 9.92 8.45
CA ILE A 209 0.32 10.72 9.53
C ILE A 209 -0.65 10.77 10.72
N TYR A 210 -0.24 10.14 11.82
CA TYR A 210 -0.91 10.21 13.11
C TYR A 210 0.16 10.37 14.20
N GLU A 211 0.11 11.47 14.98
CA GLU A 211 1.08 11.74 16.04
C GLU A 211 1.11 10.64 17.11
N SER A 212 -0.05 10.03 17.40
CA SER A 212 -0.20 8.92 18.34
C SER A 212 0.22 7.57 17.78
N GLY A 213 0.67 7.52 16.52
CA GLY A 213 0.95 6.29 15.80
C GLY A 213 -0.32 5.50 15.45
N VAL A 214 -0.16 4.56 14.53
CA VAL A 214 -1.24 3.69 14.08
C VAL A 214 -1.01 2.26 14.53
N THR A 215 -2.08 1.49 14.70
CA THR A 215 -1.91 0.03 14.80
C THR A 215 -1.37 -0.53 13.49
N ARG A 216 -0.78 -1.72 13.56
CA ARG A 216 -0.27 -2.44 12.37
C ARG A 216 -1.39 -2.71 11.35
N GLN A 217 -2.60 -3.00 11.83
CA GLN A 217 -3.77 -3.20 10.98
C GLN A 217 -4.16 -1.91 10.26
N GLU A 218 -4.29 -0.81 11.01
CA GLU A 218 -4.61 0.50 10.43
C GLU A 218 -3.58 0.92 9.39
N PHE A 219 -2.28 0.73 9.67
CA PHE A 219 -1.24 1.01 8.69
C PHE A 219 -1.43 0.19 7.40
N GLY A 220 -1.69 -1.11 7.50
CA GLY A 220 -1.93 -1.96 6.34
C GLY A 220 -3.19 -1.59 5.55
N GLU A 221 -4.20 -1.04 6.21
CA GLU A 221 -5.45 -0.60 5.58
C GLU A 221 -5.37 0.79 4.93
N LEU A 222 -4.51 1.66 5.45
CA LEU A 222 -4.38 3.07 5.05
C LEU A 222 -3.21 3.34 4.12
N SER A 223 -2.06 2.69 4.36
CA SER A 223 -0.85 2.93 3.57
C SER A 223 -0.99 2.42 2.14
N PHE A 224 -0.22 3.01 1.23
CA PHE A 224 -0.18 2.57 -0.15
C PHE A 224 1.21 2.72 -0.76
N LYS A 225 1.45 1.99 -1.85
CA LYS A 225 2.64 2.14 -2.70
C LYS A 225 2.23 2.45 -4.13
N ALA A 226 2.96 3.35 -4.77
CA ALA A 226 2.85 3.68 -6.18
C ALA A 226 4.24 3.57 -6.81
N LYS A 227 4.35 2.85 -7.93
CA LYS A 227 5.64 2.46 -8.50
C LYS A 227 5.79 2.91 -9.95
N THR A 228 7.02 3.24 -10.33
CA THR A 228 7.39 3.52 -11.72
C THR A 228 7.11 2.31 -12.60
N GLN A 229 6.91 2.51 -13.91
CA GLN A 229 6.45 1.45 -14.81
C GLN A 229 7.36 0.21 -14.78
N HIS A 230 8.68 0.39 -14.74
CA HIS A 230 9.66 -0.69 -14.69
C HIS A 230 9.52 -1.58 -13.45
N HIS A 231 8.94 -1.06 -12.37
CA HIS A 231 8.76 -1.75 -11.09
C HIS A 231 7.34 -2.26 -10.83
N ARG A 232 6.39 -2.05 -11.75
CA ARG A 232 5.02 -2.56 -11.57
C ARG A 232 4.98 -4.07 -11.84
N GLY A 233 4.43 -4.84 -10.89
CA GLY A 233 4.21 -6.28 -11.06
C GLY A 233 3.04 -6.65 -11.99
N ARG A 234 2.32 -5.65 -12.52
CA ARG A 234 1.23 -5.78 -13.50
C ARG A 234 1.37 -4.67 -14.55
N LYS A 235 0.92 -4.91 -15.79
CA LYS A 235 0.89 -3.93 -16.90
C LYS A 235 -0.20 -2.85 -16.68
N ALA A 236 -0.18 -2.16 -15.54
CA ALA A 236 -1.09 -1.05 -15.28
C ALA A 236 -0.62 0.20 -16.02
N LYS A 237 -1.56 0.99 -16.56
CA LYS A 237 -1.23 2.21 -17.33
C LYS A 237 -0.65 3.30 -16.42
N ALA A 238 -1.18 3.48 -15.22
CA ALA A 238 -0.76 4.51 -14.25
C ALA A 238 -0.17 3.92 -12.94
N ALA A 239 0.56 4.74 -12.16
CA ALA A 239 1.22 4.32 -10.91
C ALA A 239 0.23 4.26 -9.74
N ALA A 240 -0.68 5.22 -9.69
CA ALA A 240 -1.83 5.26 -8.81
C ALA A 240 -3.12 5.24 -9.63
N SER A 241 -4.15 4.60 -9.07
CA SER A 241 -5.52 4.61 -9.58
C SER A 241 -6.46 4.55 -8.38
N GLY A 242 -7.54 5.33 -8.41
CA GLY A 242 -8.59 5.28 -7.39
C GLY A 242 -9.51 4.05 -7.52
N ARG A 243 -9.30 3.22 -8.55
CA ARG A 243 -10.10 2.02 -8.84
C ARG A 243 -9.18 0.85 -9.17
N PHE A 244 -9.65 -0.38 -8.91
CA PHE A 244 -9.02 -1.55 -9.50
C PHE A 244 -9.20 -1.49 -11.02
N GLU A 245 -8.09 -1.50 -11.76
CA GLU A 245 -8.14 -1.80 -13.19
C GLU A 245 -8.61 -3.25 -13.33
N LEU A 246 -9.83 -3.43 -13.83
CA LEU A 246 -10.15 -4.67 -14.53
C LEU A 246 -9.26 -4.72 -15.76
N THR A 247 -8.80 -5.91 -16.16
CA THR A 247 -8.31 -6.08 -17.53
C THR A 247 -9.42 -5.61 -18.48
N GLU A 248 -9.07 -4.99 -19.61
CA GLU A 248 -10.07 -4.59 -20.62
C GLU A 248 -10.99 -5.78 -20.93
N ASP A 249 -10.43 -6.99 -21.01
CA ASP A 249 -11.14 -8.25 -21.19
C ASP A 249 -12.16 -8.53 -20.07
N ALA A 250 -11.80 -8.38 -18.79
CA ALA A 250 -12.73 -8.60 -17.68
C ALA A 250 -13.83 -7.53 -17.63
N ARG A 251 -13.54 -6.29 -18.04
CA ARG A 251 -14.54 -5.24 -18.15
C ARG A 251 -15.50 -5.48 -19.31
N GLN A 252 -14.98 -5.84 -20.49
CA GLN A 252 -15.79 -6.17 -21.66
C GLN A 252 -16.64 -7.40 -21.42
N MET A 253 -16.10 -8.42 -20.75
CA MET A 253 -16.83 -9.61 -20.35
C MET A 253 -17.93 -9.30 -19.32
N ALA A 254 -17.66 -8.44 -18.34
CA ALA A 254 -18.71 -7.97 -17.43
C ALA A 254 -19.83 -7.23 -18.18
N LEU A 255 -19.48 -6.40 -19.16
CA LEU A 255 -20.44 -5.67 -19.99
C LEU A 255 -21.27 -6.59 -20.89
N SER A 256 -20.67 -7.64 -21.47
CA SER A 256 -21.39 -8.58 -22.33
C SER A 256 -22.50 -9.34 -21.61
N TYR A 257 -22.39 -9.48 -20.28
CA TYR A 257 -23.44 -10.11 -19.47
C TYR A 257 -24.58 -9.19 -19.07
N ILE A 258 -24.43 -7.88 -19.21
CA ILE A 258 -25.40 -6.88 -18.75
C ILE A 258 -26.19 -6.39 -19.95
N THR A 259 -27.01 -7.28 -20.50
CA THR A 259 -27.91 -6.94 -21.60
C THR A 259 -29.23 -6.43 -21.05
N GLU A 260 -29.92 -5.59 -21.83
CA GLU A 260 -31.26 -5.11 -21.46
C GLU A 260 -32.26 -6.25 -21.27
N ALA A 261 -32.12 -7.34 -22.03
CA ALA A 261 -32.92 -8.55 -21.85
C ALA A 261 -32.71 -9.18 -20.47
N ARG A 262 -31.44 -9.37 -20.05
CA ARG A 262 -31.12 -9.97 -18.74
C ARG A 262 -31.49 -9.05 -17.57
N LEU A 263 -31.31 -7.73 -17.73
CA LEU A 263 -31.75 -6.74 -16.74
C LEU A 263 -33.27 -6.77 -16.53
N ASN A 264 -34.04 -6.83 -17.63
CA ASN A 264 -35.49 -7.00 -17.58
C ASN A 264 -35.88 -8.36 -16.99
N GLN A 265 -35.13 -9.43 -17.27
CA GLN A 265 -35.33 -10.73 -16.65
C GLN A 265 -35.16 -10.65 -15.13
N GLY A 266 -34.09 -10.01 -14.64
CA GLY A 266 -33.89 -9.86 -13.20
C GLY A 266 -34.96 -9.03 -12.51
N LEU A 267 -35.52 -8.04 -13.20
CA LEU A 267 -36.67 -7.29 -12.72
C LEU A 267 -37.93 -8.17 -12.65
N ASN A 268 -38.23 -8.90 -13.72
CA ASN A 268 -39.45 -9.70 -13.81
C ASN A 268 -39.40 -10.96 -12.94
N GLU A 269 -38.32 -11.73 -12.99
CA GLU A 269 -38.18 -13.00 -12.26
C GLU A 269 -37.67 -12.80 -10.83
N GLY A 270 -36.78 -11.83 -10.61
CA GLY A 270 -36.24 -11.55 -9.28
C GLY A 270 -37.16 -10.68 -8.42
N LEU A 271 -37.96 -9.82 -9.05
CA LEU A 271 -38.77 -8.82 -8.36
C LEU A 271 -40.25 -8.80 -8.76
N ASN A 272 -40.71 -9.72 -9.62
CA ASN A 272 -42.08 -9.73 -10.14
C ASN A 272 -42.47 -8.44 -10.88
N GLY A 273 -41.49 -7.77 -11.51
CA GLY A 273 -41.70 -6.53 -12.24
C GLY A 273 -41.80 -5.28 -11.36
N GLU A 274 -41.59 -5.42 -10.04
CA GLU A 274 -41.74 -4.31 -9.11
C GLU A 274 -40.49 -3.40 -9.10
N LEU A 275 -40.72 -2.14 -9.43
CA LEU A 275 -39.75 -1.06 -9.32
C LEU A 275 -39.89 -0.38 -7.96
N ASP A 276 -39.01 -0.75 -7.01
CA ASP A 276 -38.93 -0.14 -5.69
C ASP A 276 -37.46 0.03 -5.30
N ILE A 277 -37.07 1.27 -5.00
CA ILE A 277 -35.70 1.62 -4.61
C ILE A 277 -35.22 0.82 -3.39
N ARG A 278 -36.12 0.42 -2.50
CA ARG A 278 -35.82 -0.41 -1.32
C ARG A 278 -35.42 -1.83 -1.69
N ARG A 279 -35.83 -2.32 -2.86
CA ARG A 279 -35.53 -3.67 -3.38
C ARG A 279 -34.30 -3.71 -4.29
N THR A 280 -33.54 -2.62 -4.39
CA THR A 280 -32.27 -2.58 -5.15
C THR A 280 -31.34 -3.72 -4.73
N GLY A 281 -31.24 -4.02 -3.43
CA GLY A 281 -30.40 -5.12 -2.92
C GLY A 281 -30.83 -6.50 -3.43
N ASP A 282 -32.14 -6.75 -3.51
CA ASP A 282 -32.70 -8.02 -4.01
C ASP A 282 -32.41 -8.18 -5.51
N PHE A 283 -32.55 -7.10 -6.28
CA PHE A 283 -32.23 -7.09 -7.72
C PHE A 283 -30.75 -7.40 -7.96
N LEU A 284 -29.85 -6.74 -7.22
CA LEU A 284 -28.42 -6.98 -7.35
C LEU A 284 -28.02 -8.39 -6.94
N LYS A 285 -28.67 -8.94 -5.90
CA LYS A 285 -28.46 -10.32 -5.48
C LYS A 285 -28.89 -11.31 -6.55
N TRP A 286 -30.03 -11.08 -7.19
CA TRP A 286 -30.51 -11.90 -8.31
C TRP A 286 -29.54 -11.80 -9.50
N MET A 287 -29.22 -10.58 -9.95
CA MET A 287 -28.32 -10.36 -11.10
C MET A 287 -26.94 -11.00 -10.87
N GLY A 288 -26.38 -10.84 -9.67
CA GLY A 288 -25.10 -11.44 -9.33
C GLY A 288 -25.17 -12.97 -9.27
N GLY A 289 -26.27 -13.55 -8.79
CA GLY A 289 -26.46 -15.00 -8.73
C GLY A 289 -26.63 -15.63 -10.11
N ASP A 290 -27.45 -15.00 -10.96
CA ASP A 290 -27.72 -15.43 -12.33
C ASP A 290 -26.45 -15.40 -13.19
N ILE A 291 -25.82 -14.22 -13.29
CA ILE A 291 -24.61 -14.04 -14.10
C ILE A 291 -23.49 -14.96 -13.60
N LYS A 292 -23.28 -15.09 -12.28
CA LYS A 292 -22.24 -15.97 -11.74
C LYS A 292 -22.45 -17.43 -12.15
N LYS A 293 -23.70 -17.88 -12.21
CA LYS A 293 -24.04 -19.25 -12.60
C LYS A 293 -23.82 -19.48 -14.09
N GLU A 294 -24.26 -18.55 -14.94
CA GLU A 294 -24.17 -18.70 -16.39
C GLU A 294 -22.76 -18.45 -16.94
N SER A 295 -21.99 -17.54 -16.32
CA SER A 295 -20.64 -17.18 -16.77
C SER A 295 -19.52 -18.08 -16.22
N ALA A 296 -19.84 -19.09 -15.40
CA ALA A 296 -18.82 -19.86 -14.67
C ALA A 296 -17.76 -20.50 -15.58
N THR A 297 -18.19 -21.13 -16.68
CA THR A 297 -17.28 -21.79 -17.63
C THR A 297 -16.46 -20.77 -18.44
N GLU A 298 -17.09 -19.71 -18.92
CA GLU A 298 -16.43 -18.66 -19.72
C GLU A 298 -15.38 -17.89 -18.88
N LEU A 299 -15.68 -17.67 -17.59
CA LEU A 299 -14.76 -17.08 -16.63
C LEU A 299 -13.56 -17.99 -16.33
N GLU A 300 -13.78 -19.30 -16.22
CA GLU A 300 -12.72 -20.29 -16.02
C GLU A 300 -11.78 -20.36 -17.23
N GLU A 301 -12.34 -20.42 -18.45
CA GLU A 301 -11.57 -20.43 -19.70
C GLU A 301 -10.76 -19.13 -19.90
N ALA A 302 -11.31 -18.00 -19.47
CA ALA A 302 -10.63 -16.70 -19.51
C ALA A 302 -9.66 -16.47 -18.34
N GLY A 303 -9.61 -17.36 -17.36
CA GLY A 303 -8.79 -17.21 -16.15
C GLY A 303 -9.20 -16.02 -15.27
N ILE A 304 -10.48 -15.65 -15.27
CA ILE A 304 -11.04 -14.52 -14.53
C ILE A 304 -11.87 -15.05 -13.35
N GLU A 305 -11.52 -14.65 -12.12
CA GLU A 305 -12.31 -14.98 -10.94
C GLU A 305 -13.55 -14.07 -10.84
N TRP A 306 -14.70 -14.63 -10.42
CA TRP A 306 -15.96 -13.89 -10.22
C TRP A 306 -15.78 -12.58 -9.43
N LYS A 307 -14.96 -12.61 -8.36
CA LYS A 307 -14.70 -11.44 -7.51
C LYS A 307 -14.09 -10.25 -8.28
N GLN A 308 -13.47 -10.50 -9.44
CA GLN A 308 -12.89 -9.46 -10.29
C GLN A 308 -13.96 -8.69 -11.06
N ILE A 309 -15.07 -9.33 -11.44
CA ILE A 309 -16.14 -8.69 -12.24
C ILE A 309 -17.41 -8.36 -11.45
N ALA A 310 -17.62 -9.00 -10.30
CA ALA A 310 -18.84 -8.86 -9.49
C ALA A 310 -19.18 -7.40 -9.16
N GLY A 311 -18.19 -6.57 -8.83
CA GLY A 311 -18.41 -5.15 -8.53
C GLY A 311 -18.89 -4.34 -9.73
N VAL A 312 -18.42 -4.66 -10.94
CA VAL A 312 -18.87 -4.00 -12.19
C VAL A 312 -20.30 -4.39 -12.49
N VAL A 313 -20.61 -5.69 -12.39
CA VAL A 313 -21.95 -6.23 -12.58
C VAL A 313 -22.94 -5.56 -11.63
N SER A 314 -22.63 -5.50 -10.33
CA SER A 314 -23.50 -4.87 -9.34
C SER A 314 -23.70 -3.37 -9.61
N ARG A 315 -22.64 -2.63 -9.92
CA ARG A 315 -22.74 -1.18 -10.16
C ARG A 315 -23.61 -0.87 -11.38
N LEU A 316 -23.34 -1.50 -12.52
CA LEU A 316 -24.07 -1.23 -13.77
C LEU A 316 -25.52 -1.69 -13.71
N SER A 317 -25.78 -2.83 -13.05
CA SER A 317 -27.15 -3.27 -12.79
C SER A 317 -27.90 -2.28 -11.90
N ALA A 318 -27.24 -1.75 -10.86
CA ALA A 318 -27.85 -0.76 -9.96
C ALA A 318 -28.19 0.55 -10.67
N GLU A 319 -27.29 1.03 -11.54
CA GLU A 319 -27.50 2.22 -12.37
C GLU A 319 -28.75 2.04 -13.25
N TRP A 320 -28.85 0.93 -13.99
CA TRP A 320 -30.03 0.66 -14.81
C TRP A 320 -31.32 0.55 -14.00
N TYR A 321 -31.32 -0.14 -12.87
CA TYR A 321 -32.52 -0.32 -12.04
C TYR A 321 -33.05 1.01 -11.51
N LYS A 322 -32.15 1.89 -11.06
CA LYS A 322 -32.51 3.25 -10.62
C LYS A 322 -33.07 4.09 -11.75
N ASP A 323 -32.51 3.97 -12.97
CA ASP A 323 -33.05 4.64 -14.16
C ASP A 323 -34.46 4.15 -14.50
N GLN A 324 -34.75 2.86 -14.37
CA GLN A 324 -36.11 2.35 -14.59
C GLN A 324 -37.10 2.87 -13.54
N ILE A 325 -36.70 2.93 -12.27
CA ILE A 325 -37.51 3.54 -11.21
C ILE A 325 -37.80 5.02 -11.56
N ALA A 326 -36.79 5.77 -11.98
CA ALA A 326 -36.94 7.18 -12.34
C ALA A 326 -37.84 7.40 -13.57
N LYS A 327 -37.85 6.46 -14.53
CA LYS A 327 -38.74 6.50 -15.71
C LYS A 327 -40.18 6.10 -15.40
N ALA A 328 -40.39 5.33 -14.34
CA ALA A 328 -41.71 4.86 -13.92
C ALA A 328 -42.40 5.78 -12.90
N ALA A 329 -41.69 6.79 -12.38
CA ALA A 329 -42.19 7.84 -11.49
C ALA A 329 -42.73 9.04 -12.27
#